data_AF-A0A543I724-F1
#
_entry.id   AF-A0A543I724-F1
#
_cell.length_a   1.000
_cell.length_b   1.000
_cell.length_c   1.000
_cell.angle_alpha   90.00
_cell.angle_beta   90.00
_cell.angle_gamma   90.00
#
_symmetry.space_group_name_H-M   'P 1'
#
loop_
_entity.id
_entity.type
_entity.pdbx_description
1 polymer ?
#
loop_
_entity_poly.entity_id
_entity_poly.type
_entity_poly.pdbx_seq_one_letter_code
_entity_poly.pdbx_strand_id
1 'polypeptide(L)'
;MRVFGAGVVVAVLGGVGLVPAAAEGTPGLWYYDNYGVQEAHDSGFTGQGVTIAIIDSPLYREMPALADANITVREPSYCGTLDNPGTRAPATSSNPAEARHGTAMAMFIAGNGDGGAPGVQAPLGVAPDAQINYYAATLKNVDFGKDPYIHCYRGDEDLSDVGVAEAITQAVDDGADIISMSLGAGATRPVVQAVTYALQKGVVLVSGTSNDLVTASGLSTLNGVVTLQAETPAGAIVANSAKVDPAVTVVGPGGDILTLNRSWTSFGTSSGTSMATAITSGFLALVKSKYPEATGNQLLQTLIRNTGSEDHDLFFDPAGYWGYGSVSLQHMLRVDPTQYPDVNPLFDKDFGSPLFEDVFGASAQPTSAAPAGAVTLPDLLLWGGVAVGGLVVVAAVTTVLILRNRRKTTPTTPTTPTTPTTPTTPTTPTTPTTPTTPTTPTTPTTPTEGL
;
A
#
# COMPACT_ATOMS: atom_id res chain seq x y z
N MET A 1 18.12 -30.88 82.02
CA MET A 1 18.17 -31.13 80.56
C MET A 1 17.43 -30.02 79.83
N ARG A 2 18.14 -29.02 79.31
CA ARG A 2 17.61 -28.04 78.35
C ARG A 2 18.74 -27.76 77.36
N VAL A 3 18.50 -28.16 76.11
CA VAL A 3 19.45 -28.15 74.99
C VAL A 3 19.39 -26.79 74.30
N PHE A 4 20.55 -26.22 74.00
CA PHE A 4 20.75 -25.01 73.21
C PHE A 4 20.44 -25.27 71.73
N GLY A 5 19.64 -24.40 71.10
CA GLY A 5 19.43 -24.36 69.66
C GLY A 5 19.90 -23.01 69.10
N ALA A 6 20.89 -23.05 68.21
CA ALA A 6 21.40 -21.88 67.50
C ALA A 6 20.42 -21.43 66.40
N GLY A 7 20.03 -20.16 66.42
CA GLY A 7 19.22 -19.54 65.37
C GLY A 7 20.12 -18.96 64.27
N VAL A 8 19.92 -19.40 63.03
CA VAL A 8 20.50 -18.80 61.82
C VAL A 8 19.51 -17.79 61.26
N VAL A 9 19.94 -16.55 61.12
CA VAL A 9 19.21 -15.49 60.41
C VAL A 9 19.52 -15.60 58.92
N VAL A 10 18.51 -15.89 58.10
CA VAL A 10 18.63 -15.84 56.63
C VAL A 10 18.16 -14.47 56.16
N ALA A 11 19.09 -13.69 55.61
CA ALA A 11 18.78 -12.43 54.93
C ALA A 11 18.26 -12.73 53.51
N VAL A 12 17.01 -12.35 53.23
CA VAL A 12 16.44 -12.39 51.88
C VAL A 12 16.83 -11.10 51.15
N LEU A 13 17.80 -11.20 50.25
CA LEU A 13 18.11 -10.15 49.28
C LEU A 13 17.11 -10.26 48.11
N GLY A 14 16.13 -9.36 48.08
CA GLY A 14 15.24 -9.19 46.94
C GLY A 14 15.97 -8.50 45.78
N GLY A 15 16.42 -9.28 44.81
CA GLY A 15 16.87 -8.76 43.52
C GLY A 15 15.67 -8.37 42.66
N VAL A 16 15.43 -7.07 42.50
CA VAL A 16 14.56 -6.57 41.42
C VAL A 16 15.33 -6.76 40.12
N GLY A 17 15.02 -7.82 39.39
CA GLY A 17 15.52 -8.01 38.03
C GLY A 17 14.96 -6.90 37.14
N LEU A 18 15.79 -5.92 36.79
CA LEU A 18 15.52 -5.04 35.67
C LEU A 18 15.54 -5.90 34.42
N VAL A 19 14.37 -6.23 33.89
CA VAL A 19 14.25 -6.73 32.52
C VAL A 19 14.71 -5.56 31.63
N PRO A 20 15.72 -5.74 30.76
CA PRO A 20 16.07 -4.68 29.83
C PRO A 20 14.84 -4.40 28.98
N ALA A 21 14.42 -3.13 28.94
CA ALA A 21 13.46 -2.69 27.95
C ALA A 21 14.02 -3.08 26.58
N ALA A 22 13.26 -3.87 25.82
CA ALA A 22 13.56 -4.04 24.40
C ALA A 22 13.67 -2.64 23.81
N ALA A 23 14.78 -2.32 23.16
CA ALA A 23 14.87 -1.08 22.39
C ALA A 23 13.74 -1.15 21.36
N GLU A 24 12.70 -0.33 21.50
CA GLU A 24 11.70 -0.21 20.46
C GLU A 24 12.44 0.28 19.21
N GLY A 25 12.36 -0.51 18.13
CA GLY A 25 12.98 -0.18 16.85
C GLY A 25 12.46 1.16 16.31
N THR A 26 13.11 1.70 15.28
CA THR A 26 12.65 2.96 14.68
C THR A 26 11.20 2.82 14.19
N PRO A 27 10.27 3.68 14.66
CA PRO A 27 8.89 3.61 14.22
C PRO A 27 8.77 3.68 12.69
N GLY A 28 7.95 2.79 12.13
CA GLY A 28 7.65 2.75 10.70
C GLY A 28 8.61 1.95 9.82
N LEU A 29 9.55 1.20 10.41
CA LEU A 29 10.34 0.18 9.71
C LEU A 29 9.76 -1.23 9.83
N TRP A 30 8.55 -1.38 10.36
CA TRP A 30 7.93 -2.68 10.61
C TRP A 30 7.78 -3.57 9.37
N TYR A 31 7.70 -2.98 8.16
CA TYR A 31 7.67 -3.75 6.91
C TYR A 31 8.96 -4.55 6.68
N TYR A 32 10.08 -4.07 7.23
CA TYR A 32 11.37 -4.70 7.11
C TYR A 32 11.45 -5.94 8.02
N ASP A 33 10.99 -5.79 9.27
CA ASP A 33 11.00 -6.86 10.27
C ASP A 33 9.86 -7.87 10.05
N ASN A 34 8.61 -7.41 9.90
CA ASN A 34 7.43 -8.28 9.86
C ASN A 34 7.35 -9.13 8.59
N TYR A 35 7.90 -8.67 7.47
CA TYR A 35 7.92 -9.43 6.20
C TYR A 35 9.24 -10.16 5.99
N GLY A 36 10.17 -10.08 6.93
CA GLY A 36 11.44 -10.81 6.90
C GLY A 36 12.41 -10.35 5.81
N VAL A 37 12.53 -9.04 5.61
CA VAL A 37 13.42 -8.47 4.60
C VAL A 37 14.88 -8.70 4.98
N GLN A 38 15.23 -8.52 6.27
CA GLN A 38 16.59 -8.78 6.74
C GLN A 38 16.98 -10.25 6.52
N GLU A 39 16.08 -11.19 6.81
CA GLU A 39 16.33 -12.61 6.63
C GLU A 39 16.51 -12.98 5.15
N ALA A 40 15.80 -12.30 4.24
CA ALA A 40 16.01 -12.44 2.81
C ALA A 40 17.40 -11.92 2.38
N HIS A 41 17.80 -10.76 2.90
CA HIS A 41 19.13 -10.18 2.65
C HIS A 41 20.26 -11.06 3.20
N ASP A 42 20.11 -11.56 4.43
CA ASP A 42 21.05 -12.49 5.06
C ASP A 42 21.19 -13.80 4.28
N SER A 43 20.13 -14.18 3.55
CA SER A 43 20.13 -15.32 2.63
C SER A 43 20.69 -15.00 1.24
N GLY A 44 21.15 -13.77 1.01
CA GLY A 44 21.76 -13.32 -0.24
C GLY A 44 20.78 -12.82 -1.30
N PHE A 45 19.51 -12.56 -0.95
CA PHE A 45 18.51 -12.01 -1.87
C PHE A 45 18.30 -10.53 -1.56
N THR A 46 18.82 -9.66 -2.41
CA THR A 46 18.79 -8.18 -2.26
C THR A 46 18.37 -7.45 -3.55
N GLY A 47 17.86 -8.15 -4.56
CA GLY A 47 17.36 -7.60 -5.83
C GLY A 47 18.36 -7.61 -7.01
N GLN A 48 19.58 -8.07 -6.81
CA GLN A 48 20.60 -8.29 -7.83
C GLN A 48 20.07 -9.02 -9.08
N GLY A 49 20.42 -8.49 -10.25
CA GLY A 49 20.00 -9.04 -11.54
C GLY A 49 18.57 -8.68 -11.95
N VAL A 50 17.84 -7.90 -11.15
CA VAL A 50 16.47 -7.46 -11.45
C VAL A 50 16.45 -5.97 -11.75
N THR A 51 15.70 -5.59 -12.78
CA THR A 51 15.45 -4.19 -13.13
C THR A 51 14.04 -3.78 -12.73
N ILE A 52 13.95 -2.77 -11.84
CA ILE A 52 12.68 -2.16 -11.44
C ILE A 52 12.59 -0.78 -12.08
N ALA A 53 11.57 -0.55 -12.89
CA ALA A 53 11.22 0.79 -13.34
C ALA A 53 10.34 1.49 -12.31
N ILE A 54 10.69 2.73 -11.94
CA ILE A 54 9.85 3.61 -11.13
C ILE A 54 9.29 4.69 -12.04
N ILE A 55 7.95 4.75 -12.16
CA ILE A 55 7.26 5.83 -12.87
C ILE A 55 6.53 6.69 -11.82
N ASP A 56 7.03 7.91 -11.60
CA ASP A 56 6.57 8.76 -10.49
C ASP A 56 6.79 10.27 -10.79
N SER A 57 6.83 11.11 -9.76
CA SER A 57 7.25 12.51 -9.80
C SER A 57 8.77 12.62 -9.98
N PRO A 58 9.37 13.81 -10.10
CA PRO A 58 10.82 13.94 -10.21
C PRO A 58 11.59 13.27 -9.07
N LEU A 59 12.83 12.87 -9.34
CA LEU A 59 13.72 12.29 -8.34
C LEU A 59 14.69 13.34 -7.78
N TYR A 60 14.96 13.28 -6.48
CA TYR A 60 16.16 13.89 -5.90
C TYR A 60 17.20 12.80 -5.63
N ARG A 61 18.15 12.65 -6.55
CA ARG A 61 19.11 11.54 -6.57
C ARG A 61 20.17 11.67 -5.49
N GLU A 62 20.44 12.88 -5.04
CA GLU A 62 21.50 13.22 -4.08
C GLU A 62 21.11 12.99 -2.62
N MET A 63 19.96 12.35 -2.35
CA MET A 63 19.62 11.91 -1.00
C MET A 63 20.70 10.95 -0.44
N PRO A 64 21.19 11.17 0.79
CA PRO A 64 22.14 10.25 1.44
C PRO A 64 21.64 8.80 1.47
N ALA A 65 20.33 8.63 1.71
CA ALA A 65 19.66 7.35 1.70
C ALA A 65 19.79 6.58 0.37
N LEU A 66 20.06 7.26 -0.74
CA LEU A 66 20.19 6.69 -2.08
C LEU A 66 21.65 6.67 -2.58
N ALA A 67 22.63 6.95 -1.72
CA ALA A 67 24.03 7.05 -2.13
C ALA A 67 24.52 5.76 -2.83
N ASP A 68 24.14 4.61 -2.30
CA ASP A 68 24.57 3.29 -2.79
C ASP A 68 23.64 2.70 -3.88
N ALA A 69 22.49 3.32 -4.10
CA ALA A 69 21.47 2.79 -5.01
C ALA A 69 21.90 2.90 -6.48
N ASN A 70 21.74 1.80 -7.24
CA ASN A 70 21.98 1.76 -8.68
C ASN A 70 20.77 2.34 -9.45
N ILE A 71 20.76 3.66 -9.62
CA ILE A 71 19.64 4.37 -10.25
C ILE A 71 20.10 5.01 -11.57
N THR A 72 19.43 4.64 -12.66
CA THR A 72 19.52 5.32 -13.96
C THR A 72 18.28 6.18 -14.18
N VAL A 73 18.45 7.50 -14.23
CA VAL A 73 17.35 8.43 -14.51
C VAL A 73 17.22 8.67 -16.01
N ARG A 74 16.01 8.53 -16.54
CA ARG A 74 15.70 8.87 -17.93
C ARG A 74 15.31 10.33 -18.04
N GLU A 75 16.14 11.07 -18.78
CA GLU A 75 15.97 12.50 -19.07
C GLU A 75 15.63 12.72 -20.55
N PRO A 76 14.81 13.73 -20.89
CA PRO A 76 14.02 14.54 -19.96
C PRO A 76 12.82 13.75 -19.40
N SER A 77 12.07 14.35 -18.46
CA SER A 77 10.80 13.79 -17.98
C SER A 77 9.78 13.62 -19.13
N TYR A 78 8.69 12.91 -18.86
CA TYR A 78 7.58 12.76 -19.81
C TYR A 78 6.60 13.93 -19.74
N CYS A 79 6.86 14.91 -18.87
CA CYS A 79 6.05 16.10 -18.69
C CYS A 79 6.71 17.34 -19.25
N GLY A 80 5.91 18.28 -19.75
CA GLY A 80 6.36 19.58 -20.21
C GLY A 80 6.45 20.59 -19.07
N THR A 81 7.11 21.72 -19.35
CA THR A 81 6.94 22.92 -18.52
C THR A 81 5.75 23.73 -19.04
N LEU A 82 4.96 24.30 -18.12
CA LEU A 82 3.84 25.17 -18.49
C LEU A 82 4.32 26.43 -19.23
N ASP A 83 5.45 26.99 -18.77
CA ASP A 83 5.98 28.25 -19.31
C ASP A 83 6.63 28.09 -20.71
N ASN A 84 6.91 26.86 -21.14
CA ASN A 84 7.51 26.60 -22.44
C ASN A 84 6.85 25.39 -23.13
N PRO A 85 5.66 25.60 -23.74
CA PRO A 85 4.94 24.60 -24.51
C PRO A 85 5.85 23.84 -25.48
N GLY A 86 5.97 22.52 -25.31
CA GLY A 86 6.79 21.64 -26.16
C GLY A 86 8.18 21.32 -25.64
N THR A 87 8.61 21.92 -24.52
CA THR A 87 9.85 21.52 -23.83
C THR A 87 9.53 20.62 -22.65
N ARG A 88 10.15 19.43 -22.61
CA ARG A 88 10.03 18.50 -21.48
C ARG A 88 10.84 19.01 -20.28
N ALA A 89 10.28 18.93 -19.07
CA ALA A 89 10.95 19.30 -17.84
C ALA A 89 12.03 18.26 -17.47
N PRO A 90 13.01 18.60 -16.61
CA PRO A 90 13.92 17.61 -16.03
C PRO A 90 13.18 16.52 -15.25
N ALA A 91 13.71 15.30 -15.29
CA ALA A 91 13.22 14.18 -14.47
C ALA A 91 13.78 14.19 -13.04
N THR A 92 14.72 15.08 -12.76
CA THR A 92 15.28 15.34 -11.43
C THR A 92 14.91 16.73 -10.93
N SER A 93 14.73 16.86 -9.60
CA SER A 93 14.47 18.14 -8.96
C SER A 93 14.98 18.15 -7.52
N SER A 94 15.58 19.26 -7.12
CA SER A 94 15.94 19.53 -5.71
C SER A 94 14.82 20.23 -4.93
N ASN A 95 13.67 20.47 -5.57
CA ASN A 95 12.50 21.06 -4.91
C ASN A 95 11.71 19.98 -4.15
N PRO A 96 11.59 20.07 -2.81
CA PRO A 96 10.82 19.12 -2.02
C PRO A 96 9.35 18.98 -2.45
N ALA A 97 8.75 20.04 -2.98
CA ALA A 97 7.36 19.99 -3.43
C ALA A 97 7.17 19.10 -4.66
N GLU A 98 8.18 18.99 -5.51
CA GLU A 98 8.15 18.23 -6.77
C GLU A 98 8.66 16.80 -6.56
N ALA A 99 9.79 16.64 -5.88
CA ALA A 99 10.51 15.37 -5.91
C ALA A 99 10.27 14.45 -4.71
N ARG A 100 9.55 14.90 -3.66
CA ARG A 100 9.45 14.13 -2.40
C ARG A 100 8.90 12.75 -2.58
N HIS A 101 7.83 12.63 -3.35
CA HIS A 101 7.10 11.38 -3.48
C HIS A 101 7.96 10.34 -4.20
N GLY A 102 8.43 10.67 -5.40
CA GLY A 102 9.32 9.83 -6.18
C GLY A 102 10.61 9.41 -5.48
N THR A 103 11.23 10.34 -4.77
CA THR A 103 12.41 10.07 -3.94
C THR A 103 12.11 9.07 -2.82
N ALA A 104 10.97 9.20 -2.13
CA ALA A 104 10.56 8.23 -1.13
C ALA A 104 10.32 6.84 -1.73
N MET A 105 9.72 6.74 -2.92
CA MET A 105 9.50 5.45 -3.60
C MET A 105 10.83 4.75 -3.91
N ALA A 106 11.82 5.49 -4.42
CA ALA A 106 13.15 4.96 -4.64
C ALA A 106 13.82 4.49 -3.32
N MET A 107 13.60 5.20 -2.21
CA MET A 107 14.14 4.83 -0.90
C MET A 107 13.51 3.55 -0.33
N PHE A 108 12.22 3.30 -0.57
CA PHE A 108 11.60 2.02 -0.17
C PHE A 108 12.12 0.82 -0.96
N ILE A 109 12.60 1.06 -2.18
CA ILE A 109 13.20 0.00 -3.00
C ILE A 109 14.68 -0.17 -2.66
N ALA A 110 15.49 0.90 -2.63
CA ALA A 110 16.95 0.79 -2.54
C ALA A 110 17.61 1.70 -1.50
N GLY A 111 16.86 2.19 -0.51
CA GLY A 111 17.40 3.02 0.56
C GLY A 111 18.42 2.29 1.44
N ASN A 112 19.55 2.91 1.77
CA ASN A 112 20.54 2.35 2.69
C ASN A 112 20.25 2.68 4.18
N GLY A 113 19.17 3.41 4.47
CA GLY A 113 18.79 3.84 5.81
C GLY A 113 19.53 5.08 6.35
N ASP A 114 20.48 5.66 5.60
CA ASP A 114 21.19 6.87 6.02
C ASP A 114 20.31 8.12 5.87
N GLY A 115 19.92 8.71 7.01
CA GLY A 115 19.18 9.98 7.05
C GLY A 115 20.02 11.23 6.84
N GLY A 116 21.34 11.11 6.62
CA GLY A 116 22.25 12.21 6.32
C GLY A 116 22.76 12.96 7.55
N ALA A 117 22.29 12.61 8.74
CA ALA A 117 22.76 13.18 10.00
C ALA A 117 22.92 12.09 11.07
N PRO A 118 23.88 12.22 12.01
CA PRO A 118 24.11 11.21 13.04
C PRO A 118 22.84 10.87 13.83
N GLY A 119 22.48 9.58 13.83
CA GLY A 119 21.30 9.07 14.53
C GLY A 119 19.96 9.32 13.84
N VAL A 120 19.95 9.87 12.61
CA VAL A 120 18.74 10.03 11.82
C VAL A 120 18.58 8.84 10.89
N GLN A 121 17.51 8.07 11.11
CA GLN A 121 17.17 6.89 10.31
C GLN A 121 16.28 7.29 9.12
N ALA A 122 16.67 6.87 7.92
CA ALA A 122 15.85 6.88 6.73
C ALA A 122 15.18 5.51 6.51
N PRO A 123 14.20 5.38 5.58
CA PRO A 123 13.67 4.09 5.16
C PRO A 123 14.78 3.15 4.67
N LEU A 124 14.59 1.85 4.94
CA LEU A 124 15.45 0.78 4.44
C LEU A 124 14.87 0.20 3.15
N GLY A 125 15.70 0.07 2.12
CA GLY A 125 15.35 -0.48 0.83
C GLY A 125 15.11 -1.98 0.92
N VAL A 126 14.04 -2.44 0.29
CA VAL A 126 13.72 -3.86 0.21
C VAL A 126 14.64 -4.62 -0.75
N ALA A 127 15.03 -3.99 -1.86
CA ALA A 127 15.85 -4.57 -2.92
C ALA A 127 17.04 -3.63 -3.27
N PRO A 128 18.00 -3.44 -2.34
CA PRO A 128 19.07 -2.45 -2.48
C PRO A 128 20.03 -2.70 -3.65
N ASP A 129 20.17 -3.94 -4.13
CA ASP A 129 21.03 -4.31 -5.26
C ASP A 129 20.29 -4.41 -6.61
N ALA A 130 18.99 -4.08 -6.64
CA ALA A 130 18.25 -3.98 -7.90
C ALA A 130 18.71 -2.77 -8.73
N GLN A 131 18.64 -2.90 -10.05
CA GLN A 131 18.77 -1.74 -10.94
C GLN A 131 17.45 -0.98 -10.96
N ILE A 132 17.46 0.31 -10.59
CA ILE A 132 16.32 1.19 -10.74
C ILE A 132 16.46 1.98 -12.04
N ASN A 133 15.51 1.84 -12.95
CA ASN A 133 15.33 2.80 -14.05
C ASN A 133 14.22 3.78 -13.67
N TYR A 134 14.50 5.08 -13.67
CA TYR A 134 13.60 6.09 -13.14
C TYR A 134 13.01 6.97 -14.24
N TYR A 135 11.69 7.14 -14.22
CA TYR A 135 10.90 7.85 -15.22
C TYR A 135 9.98 8.86 -14.51
N ALA A 136 10.27 10.16 -14.64
CA ALA A 136 9.37 11.18 -14.14
C ALA A 136 8.21 11.39 -15.15
N ALA A 137 7.00 10.95 -14.80
CA ALA A 137 5.82 11.06 -15.66
C ALA A 137 4.68 11.85 -15.01
N THR A 138 4.95 12.51 -13.89
CA THR A 138 4.01 13.38 -13.20
C THR A 138 4.77 14.61 -12.66
N LEU A 139 4.18 15.80 -12.69
CA LEU A 139 4.76 17.01 -12.08
C LEU A 139 3.74 17.69 -11.17
N LYS A 140 4.18 18.10 -9.99
CA LYS A 140 3.33 18.89 -9.10
C LYS A 140 3.47 20.36 -9.47
N ASN A 141 2.37 21.00 -9.86
CA ASN A 141 2.37 22.44 -10.10
C ASN A 141 2.69 23.19 -8.80
N VAL A 142 3.83 23.86 -8.75
CA VAL A 142 4.26 24.68 -7.60
C VAL A 142 3.66 26.10 -7.63
N ASP A 143 3.24 26.59 -8.80
CA ASP A 143 2.80 27.99 -8.99
C ASP A 143 1.28 28.21 -9.04
N PHE A 144 0.45 27.17 -8.98
CA PHE A 144 -1.00 27.30 -9.01
C PHE A 144 -1.61 26.76 -7.72
N GLY A 145 -1.61 27.59 -6.67
CA GLY A 145 -2.05 27.28 -5.31
C GLY A 145 -3.54 26.93 -5.12
N LYS A 146 -4.18 26.24 -6.07
CA LYS A 146 -5.56 25.77 -5.99
C LYS A 146 -5.78 24.34 -6.49
N ASP A 147 -4.80 23.71 -7.14
CA ASP A 147 -4.96 22.35 -7.65
C ASP A 147 -4.04 21.35 -6.91
N PRO A 148 -4.60 20.42 -6.10
CA PRO A 148 -3.80 19.38 -5.45
C PRO A 148 -3.37 18.26 -6.41
N TYR A 149 -3.89 18.20 -7.63
CA TYR A 149 -3.62 17.12 -8.58
C TYR A 149 -2.28 17.30 -9.29
N ILE A 150 -1.61 16.18 -9.54
CA ILE A 150 -0.34 16.11 -10.24
C ILE A 150 -0.66 16.10 -11.74
N HIS A 151 -0.17 17.07 -12.49
CA HIS A 151 -0.48 17.22 -13.91
C HIS A 151 0.79 17.25 -14.76
N CYS A 152 0.67 16.69 -15.94
CA CYS A 152 1.73 16.61 -16.92
C CYS A 152 1.31 17.40 -18.16
N TYR A 153 1.47 18.72 -18.10
CA TYR A 153 1.09 19.59 -19.21
C TYR A 153 2.18 19.63 -20.29
N ARG A 154 1.80 19.69 -21.57
CA ARG A 154 2.69 20.15 -22.66
C ARG A 154 2.02 21.32 -23.35
N GLY A 155 2.38 22.53 -22.94
CA GLY A 155 1.61 23.72 -23.29
C GLY A 155 0.29 23.77 -22.53
N ASP A 156 -0.80 24.05 -23.24
CA ASP A 156 -2.14 24.14 -22.64
C ASP A 156 -2.87 22.77 -22.54
N GLU A 157 -2.27 21.69 -23.06
CA GLU A 157 -2.86 20.35 -23.06
C GLU A 157 -2.41 19.52 -21.85
N ASP A 158 -3.37 18.92 -21.13
CA ASP A 158 -3.10 17.89 -20.12
C ASP A 158 -2.81 16.56 -20.81
N LEU A 159 -1.56 16.10 -20.70
CA LEU A 159 -1.07 14.86 -21.30
C LEU A 159 -0.60 13.87 -20.23
N SER A 160 -1.14 13.94 -19.01
CA SER A 160 -0.78 13.05 -17.89
C SER A 160 -0.84 11.58 -18.27
N ASP A 161 -1.95 11.15 -18.85
CA ASP A 161 -2.12 9.75 -19.26
C ASP A 161 -1.20 9.35 -20.42
N VAL A 162 -0.90 10.28 -21.34
CA VAL A 162 0.01 10.04 -22.46
C VAL A 162 1.45 9.95 -21.98
N GLY A 163 1.87 10.81 -21.05
CA GLY A 163 3.19 10.77 -20.43
C GLY A 163 3.43 9.47 -19.67
N VAL A 164 2.42 9.00 -18.93
CA VAL A 164 2.46 7.69 -18.25
C VAL A 164 2.55 6.54 -19.27
N ALA A 165 1.76 6.56 -20.34
CA ALA A 165 1.82 5.54 -21.38
C ALA A 165 3.18 5.50 -22.12
N GLU A 166 3.76 6.66 -22.42
CA GLU A 166 5.11 6.77 -23.00
C GLU A 166 6.17 6.21 -22.02
N ALA A 167 6.07 6.53 -20.73
CA ALA A 167 6.99 6.04 -19.71
C ALA A 167 6.90 4.53 -19.51
N ILE A 168 5.69 3.95 -19.51
CA ILE A 168 5.48 2.49 -19.45
C ILE A 168 6.14 1.82 -20.66
N THR A 169 5.89 2.34 -21.86
CA THR A 169 6.46 1.78 -23.09
C THR A 169 7.99 1.83 -23.06
N GLN A 170 8.56 2.97 -22.67
CA GLN A 170 10.01 3.12 -22.59
C GLN A 170 10.64 2.23 -21.49
N ALA A 171 9.97 2.07 -20.33
CA ALA A 171 10.43 1.17 -19.27
C ALA A 171 10.53 -0.29 -19.73
N VAL A 172 9.55 -0.74 -20.53
CA VAL A 172 9.57 -2.08 -21.14
C VAL A 172 10.73 -2.20 -22.13
N ASP A 173 10.92 -1.21 -23.01
CA ASP A 173 12.01 -1.21 -24.00
C ASP A 173 13.40 -1.14 -23.35
N ASP A 174 13.50 -0.52 -22.19
CA ASP A 174 14.71 -0.45 -21.36
C ASP A 174 14.97 -1.73 -20.54
N GLY A 175 14.10 -2.75 -20.66
CA GLY A 175 14.30 -4.06 -20.06
C GLY A 175 13.84 -4.18 -18.61
N ALA A 176 12.82 -3.42 -18.18
CA ALA A 176 12.25 -3.58 -16.85
C ALA A 176 11.62 -4.97 -16.65
N ASP A 177 11.91 -5.64 -15.54
CA ASP A 177 11.19 -6.84 -15.09
C ASP A 177 9.87 -6.45 -14.39
N ILE A 178 9.92 -5.35 -13.63
CA ILE A 178 8.84 -4.85 -12.79
C ILE A 178 8.71 -3.34 -13.02
N ILE A 179 7.49 -2.82 -13.18
CA ILE A 179 7.19 -1.39 -13.22
C ILE A 179 6.34 -1.04 -12.00
N SER A 180 6.92 -0.23 -11.10
CA SER A 180 6.27 0.32 -9.90
C SER A 180 5.67 1.68 -10.22
N MET A 181 4.35 1.81 -10.09
CA MET A 181 3.59 3.01 -10.44
C MET A 181 2.74 3.49 -9.26
N SER A 182 3.27 4.46 -8.52
CA SER A 182 2.61 5.05 -7.35
C SER A 182 1.88 6.36 -7.70
N LEU A 183 1.16 6.35 -8.82
CA LEU A 183 0.49 7.51 -9.41
C LEU A 183 -0.93 7.17 -9.90
N GLY A 184 -1.73 8.20 -10.14
CA GLY A 184 -3.01 8.07 -10.83
C GLY A 184 -2.83 8.34 -12.33
N ALA A 185 -3.41 7.48 -13.17
CA ALA A 185 -3.59 7.69 -14.60
C ALA A 185 -4.94 7.11 -15.03
N GLY A 186 -5.61 7.74 -15.98
CA GLY A 186 -6.85 7.26 -16.56
C GLY A 186 -6.65 5.96 -17.35
N ALA A 187 -7.70 5.16 -17.46
CA ALA A 187 -7.75 3.98 -18.31
C ALA A 187 -8.01 4.38 -19.79
N THR A 188 -7.20 5.31 -20.29
CA THR A 188 -7.33 5.83 -21.66
C THR A 188 -6.70 4.87 -22.67
N ARG A 189 -7.04 5.03 -23.95
CA ARG A 189 -6.52 4.17 -25.02
C ARG A 189 -4.98 4.09 -25.04
N PRO A 190 -4.21 5.20 -24.91
CA PRO A 190 -2.74 5.11 -24.84
C PRO A 190 -2.25 4.27 -23.65
N VAL A 191 -2.86 4.44 -22.48
CA VAL A 191 -2.48 3.69 -21.26
C VAL A 191 -2.80 2.20 -21.43
N VAL A 192 -3.99 1.86 -21.93
CA VAL A 192 -4.36 0.46 -22.20
C VAL A 192 -3.40 -0.18 -23.21
N GLN A 193 -2.98 0.55 -24.25
CA GLN A 193 -2.02 0.06 -25.23
C GLN A 193 -0.62 -0.17 -24.63
N ALA A 194 -0.14 0.75 -23.80
CA ALA A 194 1.14 0.60 -23.12
C ALA A 194 1.13 -0.57 -22.12
N VAL A 195 0.04 -0.74 -21.36
CA VAL A 195 -0.17 -1.91 -20.48
C VAL A 195 -0.22 -3.20 -21.28
N THR A 196 -0.95 -3.24 -22.40
CA THR A 196 -0.99 -4.41 -23.29
C THR A 196 0.42 -4.79 -23.76
N TYR A 197 1.22 -3.81 -24.18
CA TYR A 197 2.60 -4.02 -24.61
C TYR A 197 3.49 -4.57 -23.49
N ALA A 198 3.40 -4.00 -22.28
CA ALA A 198 4.14 -4.50 -21.13
C ALA A 198 3.77 -5.95 -20.78
N LEU A 199 2.48 -6.29 -20.78
CA LEU A 199 2.01 -7.65 -20.51
C LEU A 199 2.47 -8.65 -21.59
N GLN A 200 2.47 -8.25 -22.86
CA GLN A 200 3.02 -9.06 -23.98
C GLN A 200 4.52 -9.35 -23.81
N LYS A 201 5.25 -8.47 -23.12
CA LYS A 201 6.67 -8.62 -22.81
C LYS A 201 6.93 -9.34 -21.48
N GLY A 202 5.87 -9.75 -20.78
CA GLY A 202 5.99 -10.44 -19.50
C GLY A 202 6.45 -9.55 -18.35
N VAL A 203 6.28 -8.23 -18.46
CA VAL A 203 6.65 -7.27 -17.43
C VAL A 203 5.56 -7.18 -16.37
N VAL A 204 5.95 -7.22 -15.09
CA VAL A 204 5.01 -7.10 -13.97
C VAL A 204 4.68 -5.63 -13.71
N LEU A 205 3.38 -5.30 -13.76
CA LEU A 205 2.89 -3.93 -13.53
C LEU A 205 2.28 -3.85 -12.12
N VAL A 206 2.81 -2.99 -11.25
CA VAL A 206 2.33 -2.80 -9.87
C VAL A 206 1.82 -1.37 -9.71
N SER A 207 0.56 -1.21 -9.32
CA SER A 207 -0.08 0.09 -9.14
C SER A 207 -0.90 0.14 -7.86
N GLY A 208 -0.72 1.21 -7.08
CA GLY A 208 -1.56 1.49 -5.92
C GLY A 208 -2.96 1.96 -6.33
N THR A 209 -3.95 1.75 -5.47
CA THR A 209 -5.26 2.42 -5.59
C THR A 209 -5.19 3.88 -5.15
N SER A 210 -6.28 4.63 -5.36
CA SER A 210 -6.40 6.00 -4.86
C SER A 210 -6.52 6.06 -3.33
N ASN A 211 -5.70 6.91 -2.70
CA ASN A 211 -5.79 7.19 -1.26
C ASN A 211 -7.07 7.96 -0.87
N ASP A 212 -7.66 8.71 -1.82
CA ASP A 212 -8.81 9.59 -1.58
C ASP A 212 -10.14 8.96 -1.96
N LEU A 213 -10.17 8.18 -3.04
CA LEU A 213 -11.39 7.53 -3.54
C LEU A 213 -11.60 6.15 -2.92
N VAL A 214 -10.53 5.51 -2.41
CA VAL A 214 -10.50 4.17 -1.80
C VAL A 214 -11.01 3.04 -2.72
N THR A 215 -11.52 3.39 -3.89
CA THR A 215 -11.73 2.52 -5.03
C THR A 215 -10.59 2.70 -6.02
N ALA A 216 -10.07 1.58 -6.51
CA ALA A 216 -9.26 1.51 -7.71
C ALA A 216 -9.96 2.25 -8.85
N SER A 217 -9.16 2.95 -9.64
CA SER A 217 -9.63 3.64 -10.84
C SER A 217 -8.51 3.71 -11.87
N GLY A 218 -8.90 3.89 -13.13
CA GLY A 218 -7.96 4.12 -14.22
C GLY A 218 -6.97 2.97 -14.44
N LEU A 219 -5.68 3.28 -14.53
CA LEU A 219 -4.58 2.34 -14.74
C LEU A 219 -4.65 1.14 -13.78
N SER A 220 -4.95 1.39 -12.51
CA SER A 220 -4.98 0.36 -11.47
C SER A 220 -6.09 -0.68 -11.66
N THR A 221 -7.13 -0.39 -12.45
CA THR A 221 -8.24 -1.33 -12.73
C THR A 221 -8.04 -2.17 -13.98
N LEU A 222 -6.96 -1.93 -14.75
CA LEU A 222 -6.70 -2.66 -15.98
C LEU A 222 -6.32 -4.12 -15.71
N ASN A 223 -6.78 -5.01 -16.57
CA ASN A 223 -6.39 -6.41 -16.55
C ASN A 223 -4.86 -6.56 -16.63
N GLY A 224 -4.32 -7.54 -15.94
CA GLY A 224 -2.89 -7.83 -15.84
C GLY A 224 -2.12 -6.96 -14.86
N VAL A 225 -2.70 -5.86 -14.36
CA VAL A 225 -2.06 -4.98 -13.37
C VAL A 225 -2.31 -5.49 -11.95
N VAL A 226 -1.25 -5.52 -11.14
CA VAL A 226 -1.33 -5.75 -9.70
C VAL A 226 -1.83 -4.49 -9.01
N THR A 227 -3.06 -4.54 -8.51
CA THR A 227 -3.72 -3.43 -7.81
C THR A 227 -3.48 -3.56 -6.31
N LEU A 228 -2.80 -2.59 -5.68
CA LEU A 228 -2.48 -2.65 -4.25
C LEU A 228 -3.32 -1.76 -3.37
N GLN A 229 -3.83 -2.37 -2.30
CA GLN A 229 -4.20 -1.68 -1.07
C GLN A 229 -3.03 -1.68 -0.08
N ALA A 230 -3.13 -0.84 0.95
CA ALA A 230 -2.16 -0.76 2.03
C ALA A 230 -2.74 -1.29 3.34
N GLU A 231 -1.89 -1.92 4.16
CA GLU A 231 -2.18 -2.27 5.56
C GLU A 231 -1.23 -1.58 6.54
N THR A 232 -1.74 -1.43 7.76
CA THR A 232 -1.05 -0.97 8.96
C THR A 232 -0.33 -2.14 9.64
N PRO A 233 0.65 -1.87 10.54
CA PRO A 233 1.30 -2.94 11.31
C PRO A 233 0.35 -3.76 12.20
N ALA A 234 -0.86 -3.25 12.47
CA ALA A 234 -1.90 -3.97 13.19
C ALA A 234 -2.72 -4.94 12.31
N GLY A 235 -2.38 -5.09 11.03
CA GLY A 235 -3.13 -5.94 10.08
C GLY A 235 -4.49 -5.35 9.70
N ALA A 236 -4.62 -4.02 9.75
CA ALA A 236 -5.81 -3.31 9.29
C ALA A 236 -5.52 -2.56 7.99
N ILE A 237 -6.46 -2.59 7.04
CA ILE A 237 -6.39 -1.76 5.83
C ILE A 237 -6.23 -0.29 6.22
N VAL A 238 -5.28 0.38 5.59
CA VAL A 238 -5.11 1.83 5.63
C VAL A 238 -6.31 2.45 4.92
N ALA A 239 -7.39 2.66 5.65
CA ALA A 239 -8.63 3.20 5.12
C ALA A 239 -8.98 4.53 5.79
N ASN A 240 -9.37 5.50 4.97
CA ASN A 240 -10.34 6.53 5.34
C ASN A 240 -11.67 6.33 4.56
N SER A 241 -12.06 5.09 4.25
CA SER A 241 -13.43 4.85 3.73
C SER A 241 -14.01 3.48 4.08
N ALA A 242 -15.34 3.43 4.02
CA ALA A 242 -16.19 2.28 4.33
C ALA A 242 -16.57 1.44 3.08
N LYS A 243 -15.80 1.51 1.98
CA LYS A 243 -16.16 0.84 0.72
C LYS A 243 -15.11 -0.18 0.26
N VAL A 244 -15.67 -1.30 -0.18
CA VAL A 244 -15.06 -2.47 -0.82
C VAL A 244 -14.64 -2.15 -2.26
N ASP A 245 -13.51 -2.67 -2.73
CA ASP A 245 -13.13 -2.62 -4.14
C ASP A 245 -12.70 -4.01 -4.68
N PRO A 246 -13.48 -4.62 -5.59
CA PRO A 246 -13.18 -5.94 -6.15
C PRO A 246 -11.97 -5.97 -7.10
N ALA A 247 -11.43 -4.82 -7.52
CA ALA A 247 -10.24 -4.77 -8.36
C ALA A 247 -8.94 -4.98 -7.57
N VAL A 248 -8.96 -4.89 -6.24
CA VAL A 248 -7.78 -5.09 -5.37
C VAL A 248 -7.21 -6.48 -5.59
N THR A 249 -5.92 -6.56 -5.90
CA THR A 249 -5.21 -7.82 -6.14
C THR A 249 -4.64 -8.37 -4.84
N VAL A 250 -3.89 -7.57 -4.09
CA VAL A 250 -3.31 -7.94 -2.79
C VAL A 250 -3.15 -6.68 -1.93
N VAL A 251 -2.85 -6.88 -0.65
CA VAL A 251 -2.60 -5.80 0.31
C VAL A 251 -1.13 -5.84 0.72
N GLY A 252 -0.44 -4.70 0.68
CA GLY A 252 0.96 -4.59 1.07
C GLY A 252 1.17 -3.63 2.25
N PRO A 253 2.39 -3.61 2.84
CA PRO A 253 2.72 -2.69 3.92
C PRO A 253 2.72 -1.24 3.42
N GLY A 254 1.82 -0.43 3.96
CA GLY A 254 1.71 0.98 3.55
C GLY A 254 1.15 1.91 4.61
N GLY A 255 0.91 1.42 5.83
CA GLY A 255 0.44 2.20 6.97
C GLY A 255 1.54 2.45 7.98
N ASP A 256 1.59 3.66 8.52
CA ASP A 256 2.53 4.10 9.54
C ASP A 256 4.00 3.83 9.16
N ILE A 257 4.34 3.97 7.89
CA ILE A 257 5.67 3.71 7.32
C ILE A 257 6.55 4.95 7.45
N LEU A 258 7.80 4.77 7.87
CA LEU A 258 8.79 5.84 7.93
C LEU A 258 9.03 6.40 6.53
N THR A 259 8.96 7.72 6.35
CA THR A 259 9.13 8.37 5.06
C THR A 259 9.64 9.80 5.21
N LEU A 260 9.96 10.44 4.08
CA LEU A 260 10.38 11.85 4.05
C LEU A 260 9.23 12.76 4.48
N ASN A 261 9.51 13.65 5.43
CA ASN A 261 8.55 14.69 5.81
C ASN A 261 8.38 15.72 4.67
N ARG A 262 7.41 16.65 4.83
CA ARG A 262 7.13 17.67 3.80
C ARG A 262 8.28 18.63 3.54
N SER A 263 9.17 18.86 4.51
CA SER A 263 10.29 19.79 4.41
C SER A 263 11.61 19.13 3.99
N TRP A 264 11.65 17.81 3.77
CA TRP A 264 12.86 17.01 3.49
C TRP A 264 13.96 17.04 4.55
N THR A 265 13.75 17.74 5.66
CA THR A 265 14.76 17.90 6.70
C THR A 265 14.67 16.87 7.81
N SER A 266 13.62 16.04 7.82
CA SER A 266 13.46 14.95 8.76
C SER A 266 12.62 13.81 8.18
N PHE A 267 12.59 12.70 8.91
CA PHE A 267 11.72 11.57 8.64
C PHE A 267 10.56 11.55 9.64
N GLY A 268 9.46 10.94 9.24
CA GLY A 268 8.27 10.71 10.06
C GLY A 268 7.41 9.62 9.45
N THR A 269 6.35 9.18 10.13
CA THR A 269 5.49 8.14 9.59
C THR A 269 4.38 8.73 8.71
N SER A 270 4.02 7.99 7.66
CA SER A 270 2.88 8.29 6.80
C SER A 270 2.21 7.01 6.33
N SER A 271 1.05 7.15 5.70
CA SER A 271 0.25 6.02 5.22
C SER A 271 -0.24 6.27 3.80
N GLY A 272 -0.25 5.24 2.97
CA GLY A 272 -0.70 5.30 1.58
C GLY A 272 -0.30 4.10 0.73
N THR A 273 -1.06 3.85 -0.33
CA THR A 273 -0.83 2.74 -1.27
C THR A 273 0.44 2.88 -2.09
N SER A 274 0.97 4.10 -2.22
CA SER A 274 2.29 4.35 -2.83
C SER A 274 3.40 3.56 -2.14
N MET A 275 3.41 3.56 -0.80
CA MET A 275 4.38 2.80 0.00
C MET A 275 4.24 1.30 -0.23
N ALA A 276 3.01 0.78 -0.19
CA ALA A 276 2.73 -0.61 -0.47
C ALA A 276 3.20 -1.03 -1.87
N THR A 277 3.01 -0.15 -2.87
CA THR A 277 3.41 -0.37 -4.27
C THR A 277 4.93 -0.51 -4.41
N ALA A 278 5.69 0.41 -3.85
CA ALA A 278 7.15 0.37 -3.90
C ALA A 278 7.72 -0.82 -3.12
N ILE A 279 7.23 -1.06 -1.89
CA ILE A 279 7.71 -2.16 -1.04
C ILE A 279 7.39 -3.52 -1.67
N THR A 280 6.18 -3.72 -2.19
CA THR A 280 5.79 -4.98 -2.87
C THR A 280 6.57 -5.19 -4.16
N SER A 281 6.88 -4.13 -4.91
CA SER A 281 7.76 -4.21 -6.09
C SER A 281 9.16 -4.68 -5.67
N GLY A 282 9.66 -4.21 -4.53
CA GLY A 282 10.88 -4.74 -3.92
C GLY A 282 10.77 -6.22 -3.54
N PHE A 283 9.66 -6.66 -2.94
CA PHE A 283 9.45 -8.07 -2.62
C PHE A 283 9.49 -8.96 -3.85
N LEU A 284 8.80 -8.56 -4.93
CA LEU A 284 8.83 -9.28 -6.20
C LEU A 284 10.25 -9.34 -6.80
N ALA A 285 11.04 -8.28 -6.64
CA ALA A 285 12.43 -8.26 -7.07
C ALA A 285 13.32 -9.22 -6.25
N LEU A 286 13.10 -9.34 -4.94
CA LEU A 286 13.80 -10.35 -4.13
C LEU A 286 13.46 -11.78 -4.58
N VAL A 287 12.19 -12.04 -4.88
CA VAL A 287 11.73 -13.34 -5.39
C VAL A 287 12.33 -13.63 -6.76
N LYS A 288 12.32 -12.66 -7.68
CA LYS A 288 12.92 -12.79 -9.02
C LYS A 288 14.44 -12.95 -8.95
N SER A 289 15.14 -12.28 -8.03
CA SER A 289 16.57 -12.48 -7.79
C SER A 289 16.87 -13.92 -7.35
N LYS A 290 16.06 -14.49 -6.45
CA LYS A 290 16.17 -15.88 -6.05
C LYS A 290 15.85 -16.86 -7.17
N TYR A 291 14.84 -16.56 -7.98
CA TYR A 291 14.34 -17.40 -9.06
C TYR A 291 14.44 -16.66 -10.42
N PRO A 292 15.66 -16.49 -10.95
CA PRO A 292 15.90 -15.64 -12.13
C PRO A 292 15.19 -16.15 -13.40
N GLU A 293 14.89 -17.43 -13.47
CA GLU A 293 14.17 -18.05 -14.60
C GLU A 293 12.64 -17.87 -14.53
N ALA A 294 12.09 -17.42 -13.39
CA ALA A 294 10.64 -17.22 -13.26
C ALA A 294 10.16 -16.11 -14.19
N THR A 295 9.13 -16.36 -14.99
CA THR A 295 8.50 -15.33 -15.84
C THR A 295 7.71 -14.33 -15.00
N GLY A 296 7.37 -13.16 -15.57
CA GLY A 296 6.49 -12.21 -14.88
C GLY A 296 5.13 -12.82 -14.51
N ASN A 297 4.57 -13.68 -15.35
CA ASN A 297 3.32 -14.38 -15.01
C ASN A 297 3.49 -15.33 -13.82
N GLN A 298 4.63 -16.02 -13.73
CA GLN A 298 4.94 -16.90 -12.60
C GLN A 298 5.18 -16.09 -11.31
N LEU A 299 5.76 -14.89 -11.42
CA LEU A 299 5.84 -13.94 -10.30
C LEU A 299 4.43 -13.50 -9.84
N LEU A 300 3.48 -13.29 -10.75
CA LEU A 300 2.09 -13.00 -10.40
C LEU A 300 1.40 -14.21 -9.75
N GLN A 301 1.65 -15.42 -10.25
CA GLN A 301 1.10 -16.65 -9.66
C GLN A 301 1.60 -16.86 -8.24
N THR A 302 2.89 -16.67 -7.97
CA THR A 302 3.42 -16.79 -6.61
C THR A 302 2.86 -15.69 -5.69
N LEU A 303 2.70 -14.46 -6.20
CA LEU A 303 2.14 -13.34 -5.44
C LEU A 303 0.74 -13.63 -4.90
N ILE A 304 -0.15 -14.20 -5.71
CA ILE A 304 -1.54 -14.45 -5.30
C ILE A 304 -1.75 -15.78 -4.56
N ARG A 305 -0.80 -16.72 -4.68
CA ARG A 305 -0.89 -18.05 -4.06
C ARG A 305 -0.23 -18.12 -2.70
N ASN A 306 0.75 -17.25 -2.45
CA ASN A 306 1.57 -17.27 -1.24
C ASN A 306 1.34 -16.00 -0.43
N THR A 307 0.07 -15.69 -0.15
CA THR A 307 -0.34 -14.57 0.71
C THR A 307 -0.45 -15.01 2.18
N GLY A 308 -0.50 -14.05 3.11
CA GLY A 308 -0.66 -14.32 4.53
C GLY A 308 0.49 -15.10 5.18
N SER A 309 0.26 -15.56 6.40
CA SER A 309 1.28 -16.25 7.21
C SER A 309 1.25 -17.78 7.08
N GLU A 310 0.16 -18.34 6.57
CA GLU A 310 -0.09 -19.80 6.52
C GLU A 310 -0.28 -20.28 5.08
N ASP A 311 -0.02 -21.56 4.85
CA ASP A 311 -0.33 -22.21 3.57
C ASP A 311 -1.84 -22.29 3.37
N HIS A 312 -2.31 -21.96 2.17
CA HIS A 312 -3.73 -22.01 1.82
C HIS A 312 -3.96 -22.30 0.34
N ASP A 313 -5.14 -22.81 0.01
CA ASP A 313 -5.60 -22.88 -1.38
C ASP A 313 -5.83 -21.47 -1.94
N LEU A 314 -5.76 -21.32 -3.27
CA LEU A 314 -6.00 -20.03 -3.91
C LEU A 314 -7.38 -19.49 -3.52
N PHE A 315 -7.39 -18.31 -2.89
CA PHE A 315 -8.59 -17.69 -2.36
C PHE A 315 -8.57 -16.20 -2.70
N PHE A 316 -9.68 -15.72 -3.25
CA PHE A 316 -9.92 -14.29 -3.46
C PHE A 316 -11.03 -13.85 -2.51
N ASP A 317 -10.78 -12.82 -1.71
CA ASP A 317 -11.75 -12.24 -0.78
C ASP A 317 -12.93 -11.63 -1.55
N PRO A 318 -14.11 -12.27 -1.54
CA PRO A 318 -15.27 -11.78 -2.28
C PRO A 318 -15.87 -10.52 -1.63
N ALA A 319 -15.47 -10.19 -0.39
CA ALA A 319 -15.84 -8.95 0.29
C ALA A 319 -14.87 -7.80 -0.03
N GLY A 320 -13.87 -8.02 -0.90
CA GLY A 320 -13.11 -7.03 -1.67
C GLY A 320 -12.32 -5.98 -0.88
N TYR A 321 -11.80 -6.33 0.30
CA TYR A 321 -10.80 -5.49 0.97
C TYR A 321 -9.39 -6.01 0.76
N TRP A 322 -9.24 -7.33 0.62
CA TRP A 322 -7.94 -7.98 0.69
C TRP A 322 -7.47 -8.56 -0.65
N GLY A 323 -8.33 -8.63 -1.66
CA GLY A 323 -8.02 -9.36 -2.89
C GLY A 323 -7.65 -10.81 -2.56
N TYR A 324 -6.48 -11.26 -3.01
CA TYR A 324 -5.93 -12.57 -2.65
C TYR A 324 -5.36 -12.64 -1.22
N GLY A 325 -5.11 -11.50 -0.56
CA GLY A 325 -4.62 -11.43 0.82
C GLY A 325 -3.49 -10.42 1.02
N SER A 326 -2.92 -10.40 2.23
CA SER A 326 -1.68 -9.67 2.52
C SER A 326 -0.50 -10.33 1.81
N VAL A 327 0.37 -9.54 1.16
CA VAL A 327 1.58 -10.04 0.51
C VAL A 327 2.48 -10.72 1.54
N SER A 328 3.13 -11.83 1.17
CA SER A 328 4.07 -12.51 2.08
C SER A 328 5.39 -12.80 1.39
N LEU A 329 6.40 -11.96 1.66
CA LEU A 329 7.75 -12.14 1.12
C LEU A 329 8.32 -13.51 1.53
N GLN A 330 8.23 -13.85 2.82
CA GLN A 330 8.73 -15.14 3.33
C GLN A 330 8.06 -16.32 2.64
N HIS A 331 6.75 -16.26 2.41
CA HIS A 331 6.04 -17.36 1.76
C HIS A 331 6.43 -17.46 0.28
N MET A 332 6.44 -16.35 -0.46
CA MET A 332 6.87 -16.32 -1.87
C MET A 332 8.33 -16.80 -2.04
N LEU A 333 9.23 -16.51 -1.09
CA LEU A 333 10.61 -16.99 -1.16
C LEU A 333 10.74 -18.49 -0.91
N ARG A 334 9.80 -19.15 -0.22
CA ARG A 334 9.85 -20.59 0.06
C ARG A 334 9.40 -21.46 -1.12
N VAL A 335 8.65 -20.91 -2.06
CA VAL A 335 8.01 -21.65 -3.14
C VAL A 335 8.58 -21.22 -4.49
N ASP A 336 9.15 -22.16 -5.24
CA ASP A 336 9.70 -21.90 -6.58
C ASP A 336 8.58 -21.51 -7.56
N PRO A 337 8.54 -20.26 -8.08
CA PRO A 337 7.47 -19.81 -8.97
C PRO A 337 7.45 -20.54 -10.31
N THR A 338 8.57 -21.14 -10.73
CA THR A 338 8.68 -21.82 -12.04
C THR A 338 7.79 -23.06 -12.15
N GLN A 339 7.30 -23.58 -11.02
CA GLN A 339 6.34 -24.68 -10.98
C GLN A 339 4.93 -24.26 -11.38
N TYR A 340 4.61 -22.97 -11.30
CA TYR A 340 3.30 -22.47 -11.67
C TYR A 340 3.15 -22.32 -13.19
N PRO A 341 1.91 -22.38 -13.71
CA PRO A 341 1.66 -22.08 -15.12
C PRO A 341 2.14 -20.69 -15.49
N ASP A 342 2.81 -20.57 -16.63
CA ASP A 342 3.22 -19.29 -17.22
C ASP A 342 2.01 -18.60 -17.88
N VAL A 343 1.04 -18.21 -17.05
CA VAL A 343 -0.21 -17.57 -17.45
C VAL A 343 -0.55 -16.48 -16.45
N ASN A 344 -0.84 -15.28 -16.95
CA ASN A 344 -1.23 -14.15 -16.10
C ASN A 344 -2.61 -14.41 -15.45
N PRO A 345 -2.70 -14.41 -14.11
CA PRO A 345 -3.95 -14.72 -13.42
C PRO A 345 -4.92 -13.53 -13.28
N LEU A 346 -4.56 -12.32 -13.73
CA LEU A 346 -5.25 -11.07 -13.37
C LEU A 346 -6.14 -10.50 -14.49
N PHE A 347 -6.90 -11.35 -15.19
CA PHE A 347 -7.72 -10.96 -16.36
C PHE A 347 -9.24 -10.92 -16.09
N ASP A 348 -9.63 -10.96 -14.82
CA ASP A 348 -11.02 -11.01 -14.35
C ASP A 348 -11.49 -9.70 -13.70
N LYS A 349 -10.78 -8.59 -13.92
CA LYS A 349 -11.18 -7.28 -13.36
C LYS A 349 -12.38 -6.70 -14.11
N ASP A 350 -13.23 -5.98 -13.38
CA ASP A 350 -14.48 -5.39 -13.89
C ASP A 350 -14.29 -4.42 -15.07
N PHE A 351 -13.15 -3.72 -15.16
CA PHE A 351 -12.88 -2.85 -16.30
C PHE A 351 -12.77 -3.64 -17.62
N GLY A 352 -12.31 -4.90 -17.55
CA GLY A 352 -12.33 -5.83 -18.67
C GLY A 352 -11.39 -5.48 -19.82
N SER A 353 -10.36 -4.65 -19.60
CA SER A 353 -9.38 -4.29 -20.62
C SER A 353 -7.98 -4.13 -20.04
N PRO A 354 -6.92 -4.49 -20.80
CA PRO A 354 -6.96 -5.13 -22.12
C PRO A 354 -7.60 -6.53 -22.07
N LEU A 355 -8.10 -7.02 -23.22
CA LEU A 355 -8.64 -8.37 -23.29
C LEU A 355 -7.49 -9.38 -23.28
N PHE A 356 -7.74 -10.58 -22.74
CA PHE A 356 -6.74 -11.66 -22.73
C PHE A 356 -6.23 -11.97 -24.15
N GLU A 357 -7.15 -11.98 -25.12
CA GLU A 357 -6.82 -12.24 -26.53
C GLU A 357 -5.98 -11.13 -27.19
N ASP A 358 -6.12 -9.88 -26.75
CA ASP A 358 -5.29 -8.76 -27.25
C ASP A 358 -3.83 -8.91 -26.79
N VAL A 359 -3.63 -9.52 -25.61
CA VAL A 359 -2.31 -9.71 -25.01
C VAL A 359 -1.67 -11.00 -25.47
N PHE A 360 -2.37 -12.14 -25.41
CA PHE A 360 -1.77 -13.46 -25.63
C PHE A 360 -2.25 -14.17 -26.90
N GLY A 361 -3.21 -13.58 -27.63
CA GLY A 361 -3.85 -14.20 -28.78
C GLY A 361 -4.94 -15.22 -28.38
N ALA A 362 -5.93 -15.39 -29.25
CA ALA A 362 -7.11 -16.23 -28.99
C ALA A 362 -6.80 -17.73 -28.74
N SER A 363 -5.64 -18.23 -29.18
CA SER A 363 -5.25 -19.63 -28.99
C SER A 363 -4.55 -19.92 -27.66
N ALA A 364 -4.21 -18.90 -26.88
CA ALA A 364 -3.45 -19.02 -25.63
C ALA A 364 -4.36 -19.05 -24.38
N GLN A 365 -5.68 -19.02 -24.56
CA GLN A 365 -6.60 -18.89 -23.44
C GLN A 365 -6.49 -20.10 -22.50
N PRO A 366 -6.14 -19.89 -21.21
CA PRO A 366 -6.20 -20.97 -20.23
C PRO A 366 -7.66 -21.44 -20.13
N THR A 367 -7.87 -22.76 -20.18
CA THR A 367 -9.13 -23.33 -19.71
C THR A 367 -9.32 -22.89 -18.26
N SER A 368 -10.32 -22.05 -17.99
CA SER A 368 -10.55 -21.59 -16.62
C SER A 368 -10.79 -22.81 -15.74
N ALA A 369 -9.89 -23.03 -14.78
CA ALA A 369 -10.28 -23.77 -13.60
C ALA A 369 -11.20 -22.81 -12.84
N ALA A 370 -12.51 -23.03 -12.95
CA ALA A 370 -13.46 -22.40 -12.06
C ALA A 370 -12.98 -22.60 -10.61
N PRO A 371 -13.08 -21.60 -9.73
CA PRO A 371 -12.75 -21.80 -8.34
C PRO A 371 -13.54 -22.99 -7.81
N ALA A 372 -12.84 -23.98 -7.27
CA ALA A 372 -13.43 -25.09 -6.56
C ALA A 372 -14.03 -24.54 -5.26
N GLY A 373 -15.24 -23.99 -5.34
CA GLY A 373 -15.86 -23.29 -4.22
C GLY A 373 -17.14 -22.53 -4.53
N ALA A 374 -17.68 -22.61 -5.75
CA ALA A 374 -19.04 -22.13 -6.00
C ALA A 374 -20.04 -23.04 -5.24
N VAL A 375 -20.36 -22.66 -4.00
CA VAL A 375 -21.46 -23.24 -3.23
C VAL A 375 -22.72 -23.15 -4.07
N THR A 376 -23.17 -24.30 -4.55
CA THR A 376 -24.40 -24.38 -5.35
C THR A 376 -25.60 -24.23 -4.41
N LEU A 377 -26.68 -23.63 -4.90
CA LEU A 377 -27.96 -23.42 -4.18
C LEU A 377 -28.47 -24.64 -3.36
N PRO A 378 -28.22 -25.93 -3.70
CA PRO A 378 -28.54 -27.04 -2.80
C PRO A 378 -27.72 -27.13 -1.50
N ASP A 379 -26.49 -26.61 -1.41
CA ASP A 379 -25.67 -26.63 -0.18
C ASP A 379 -26.17 -25.65 0.89
N LEU A 380 -26.75 -24.53 0.46
CA LEU A 380 -27.41 -23.55 1.34
C LEU A 380 -28.65 -24.13 2.03
N LEU A 381 -29.34 -25.09 1.41
CA LEU A 381 -30.51 -25.75 1.99
C LEU A 381 -30.13 -26.78 3.07
N LEU A 382 -28.97 -27.41 2.93
CA LEU A 382 -28.45 -28.36 3.92
C LEU A 382 -27.94 -27.66 5.20
N TRP A 383 -27.25 -26.52 5.08
CA TRP A 383 -26.80 -25.74 6.25
C TRP A 383 -27.89 -24.85 6.86
N GLY A 384 -28.84 -24.37 6.05
CA GLY A 384 -30.02 -23.64 6.55
C GLY A 384 -30.86 -24.47 7.53
N GLY A 385 -30.97 -25.79 7.31
CA GLY A 385 -31.64 -26.71 8.23
C GLY A 385 -30.92 -26.88 9.58
N VAL A 386 -29.58 -26.84 9.57
CA VAL A 386 -28.76 -26.98 10.78
C VAL A 386 -28.74 -25.69 11.60
N ALA A 387 -28.70 -24.51 10.95
CA ALA A 387 -28.75 -23.22 11.63
C ALA A 387 -30.12 -22.94 12.27
N VAL A 388 -31.22 -23.28 11.58
CA VAL A 388 -32.59 -23.15 12.13
C VAL A 388 -32.84 -24.19 13.24
N GLY A 389 -32.34 -25.42 13.07
CA GLY A 389 -32.42 -26.45 14.12
C GLY A 389 -31.65 -26.09 15.39
N GLY A 390 -30.44 -25.54 15.23
CA GLY A 390 -29.61 -25.06 16.35
C GLY A 390 -30.26 -23.90 17.12
N LEU A 391 -30.86 -22.94 16.43
CA LEU A 391 -31.56 -21.81 17.06
C LEU A 391 -32.80 -22.25 17.85
N VAL A 392 -33.55 -23.24 17.37
CA VAL A 392 -34.73 -23.78 18.08
C VAL A 392 -34.31 -24.53 19.35
N VAL A 393 -33.20 -25.29 19.31
CA VAL A 393 -32.67 -26.00 20.49
C VAL A 393 -32.14 -25.01 21.53
N VAL A 394 -31.42 -23.97 21.11
CA VAL A 394 -30.92 -22.92 22.03
C VAL A 394 -32.07 -22.14 22.67
N ALA A 395 -33.11 -21.80 21.92
CA ALA A 395 -34.30 -21.14 22.44
C ALA A 395 -35.08 -22.03 23.44
N ALA A 396 -35.19 -23.33 23.18
CA ALA A 396 -35.83 -24.28 24.10
C ALA A 396 -35.03 -24.44 25.41
N VAL A 397 -33.70 -24.56 25.32
CA VAL A 397 -32.83 -24.69 26.49
C VAL A 397 -32.83 -23.41 27.34
N THR A 398 -32.76 -22.24 26.72
CA THR A 398 -32.86 -20.94 27.44
C THR A 398 -34.23 -20.76 28.10
N THR A 399 -35.32 -21.15 27.44
CA THR A 399 -36.67 -21.09 28.03
C THR A 399 -36.81 -22.02 29.25
N VAL A 400 -36.27 -23.24 29.19
CA VAL A 400 -36.27 -24.18 30.32
C VAL A 400 -35.42 -23.66 31.48
N LEU A 401 -34.26 -23.04 31.21
CA LEU A 401 -33.40 -22.44 32.24
C LEU A 401 -34.06 -21.23 32.91
N ILE A 402 -34.75 -20.37 32.15
CA ILE A 402 -35.51 -19.23 32.68
C ILE A 402 -36.66 -19.72 33.57
N LEU A 403 -37.43 -20.71 33.12
CA LEU A 403 -38.53 -21.28 33.91
C LEU A 403 -38.05 -21.98 35.18
N ARG A 404 -36.84 -22.57 35.17
CA ARG A 404 -36.23 -23.21 36.33
C ARG A 404 -35.68 -22.20 37.35
N ASN A 405 -35.19 -21.03 36.90
CA ASN A 405 -34.75 -19.95 37.78
C ASN A 405 -35.91 -19.12 38.37
N ARG A 406 -37.05 -19.01 37.69
CA ARG A 406 -38.24 -18.32 38.22
C ARG A 406 -38.92 -19.04 39.40
N ARG A 407 -38.55 -20.30 39.68
CA ARG A 407 -39.02 -21.03 40.88
C ARG A 407 -38.28 -20.67 42.17
N LYS A 408 -37.28 -19.78 42.16
CA LYS A 408 -36.45 -19.47 43.34
C LYS A 408 -36.55 -18.04 43.89
N THR A 409 -37.47 -17.20 43.42
CA THR A 409 -37.55 -15.81 43.88
C THR A 409 -38.91 -15.48 44.50
N THR A 410 -38.92 -15.25 45.80
CA THR A 410 -40.04 -14.64 46.55
C THR A 410 -40.17 -13.16 46.18
N PRO A 411 -41.39 -12.60 46.02
CA PRO A 411 -41.57 -11.22 45.53
C PRO A 411 -41.34 -10.17 46.63
N THR A 412 -40.59 -9.12 46.32
CA THR A 412 -40.60 -7.83 47.05
C THR A 412 -41.48 -6.83 46.32
N THR A 413 -42.32 -6.11 47.07
CA THR A 413 -43.31 -5.11 46.64
C THR A 413 -42.68 -3.94 45.85
N PRO A 414 -43.30 -3.44 44.76
CA PRO A 414 -42.79 -2.30 43.99
C PRO A 414 -43.26 -0.96 44.56
N THR A 415 -42.36 0.03 44.60
CA THR A 415 -42.66 1.46 44.75
C THR A 415 -43.07 2.08 43.41
N THR A 416 -43.97 3.06 43.49
CA THR A 416 -44.68 3.79 42.43
C THR A 416 -43.79 4.38 41.32
N PRO A 417 -44.19 4.32 40.03
CA PRO A 417 -43.48 4.98 38.93
C PRO A 417 -43.92 6.44 38.76
N THR A 418 -42.96 7.34 38.56
CA THR A 418 -43.15 8.71 38.10
C THR A 418 -43.28 8.77 36.57
N THR A 419 -44.25 9.54 36.09
CA THR A 419 -44.58 9.81 34.69
C THR A 419 -43.45 10.55 33.93
N PRO A 420 -43.09 10.16 32.70
CA PRO A 420 -42.24 10.96 31.82
C PRO A 420 -43.08 11.89 30.92
N THR A 421 -42.73 13.18 30.85
CA THR A 421 -43.28 14.12 29.87
C THR A 421 -42.18 14.69 28.96
N THR A 422 -42.32 14.34 27.68
CA THR A 422 -42.07 15.10 26.43
C THR A 422 -40.67 15.65 26.11
N PRO A 423 -40.07 15.28 24.95
CA PRO A 423 -38.85 15.92 24.42
C PRO A 423 -39.15 17.30 23.84
N THR A 424 -38.29 18.28 24.16
CA THR A 424 -38.29 19.63 23.58
C THR A 424 -37.64 19.67 22.20
N THR A 425 -38.28 20.40 21.29
CA THR A 425 -37.82 20.74 19.93
C THR A 425 -36.45 21.45 19.93
N PRO A 426 -35.54 21.14 18.99
CA PRO A 426 -34.28 21.89 18.86
C PRO A 426 -34.52 23.28 18.26
N THR A 427 -33.91 24.30 18.87
CA THR A 427 -33.88 25.67 18.40
C THR A 427 -32.92 25.88 17.21
N THR A 428 -33.35 26.77 16.31
CA THR A 428 -32.73 27.32 15.11
C THR A 428 -31.21 27.62 15.21
N PRO A 429 -30.41 27.41 14.14
CA PRO A 429 -29.01 27.82 14.10
C PRO A 429 -28.88 29.34 13.94
N THR A 430 -27.99 29.95 14.73
CA THR A 430 -27.58 31.35 14.61
C THR A 430 -26.69 31.59 13.41
N THR A 431 -27.00 32.64 12.64
CA THR A 431 -26.27 33.18 11.49
C THR A 431 -24.80 33.50 11.81
N PRO A 432 -23.83 33.19 10.94
CA PRO A 432 -22.45 33.63 11.10
C PRO A 432 -22.30 35.12 10.81
N THR A 433 -21.62 35.84 11.69
CA THR A 433 -21.21 37.23 11.49
C THR A 433 -20.10 37.36 10.44
N THR A 434 -20.29 38.32 9.53
CA THR A 434 -19.38 38.76 8.47
C THR A 434 -17.95 39.05 8.96
N PRO A 435 -16.89 38.62 8.25
CA PRO A 435 -15.53 39.07 8.54
C PRO A 435 -15.28 40.48 7.99
N THR A 436 -14.69 41.33 8.83
CA THR A 436 -14.22 42.68 8.50
C THR A 436 -13.05 42.66 7.51
N THR A 437 -13.11 43.58 6.55
CA THR A 437 -12.12 43.91 5.51
C THR A 437 -10.69 44.09 6.05
N PRO A 438 -9.64 43.55 5.39
CA PRO A 438 -8.26 43.93 5.67
C PRO A 438 -7.95 45.31 5.08
N THR A 439 -7.33 46.16 5.89
CA THR A 439 -6.75 47.45 5.49
C THR A 439 -5.56 47.26 4.53
N THR A 440 -5.52 48.14 3.53
CA THR A 440 -4.49 48.33 2.49
C THR A 440 -3.05 48.34 3.03
N PRO A 441 -2.08 47.66 2.37
CA PRO A 441 -0.66 47.86 2.65
C PRO A 441 -0.16 49.18 2.07
N THR A 442 0.48 49.99 2.90
CA THR A 442 1.25 51.17 2.51
C THR A 442 2.48 50.80 1.68
N THR A 443 2.66 51.52 0.56
CA THR A 443 3.81 51.52 -0.35
C THR A 443 5.15 51.71 0.39
N PRO A 444 6.20 50.90 0.13
CA PRO A 444 7.55 51.23 0.56
C PRO A 444 8.14 52.31 -0.33
N THR A 445 8.58 53.40 0.29
CA THR A 445 9.43 54.44 -0.31
C THR A 445 10.83 53.91 -0.60
N THR A 446 11.29 54.14 -1.82
CA THR A 446 12.67 54.04 -2.29
C THR A 446 13.62 54.90 -1.45
N PRO A 447 14.82 54.39 -1.07
CA PRO A 447 15.95 55.24 -0.74
C PRO A 447 16.90 55.36 -1.94
N THR A 448 17.16 56.62 -2.25
CA THR A 448 18.10 57.18 -3.22
C THR A 448 19.54 56.66 -3.04
N GLU A 449 20.24 56.52 -4.16
CA GLU A 449 21.70 56.37 -4.26
C GLU A 449 22.45 57.48 -3.51
N GLY A 450 23.64 57.13 -3.02
CA GLY A 450 24.62 58.08 -2.49
C GLY A 450 25.98 57.44 -2.22
N LEU A 451 26.85 57.51 -3.24
CA LEU A 451 28.32 57.37 -3.27
C LEU A 451 28.98 56.00 -3.06
#